data_AF-A0A165N078-F1
#
_entry.id   AF-A0A165N078-F1
#
_cell.length_a   1.000
_cell.length_b   1.000
_cell.length_c   1.000
_cell.angle_alpha   90.00
_cell.angle_beta   90.00
_cell.angle_gamma   90.00
#
_symmetry.space_group_name_H-M   'P 1'
#
loop_
_entity.id
_entity.type
_entity.pdbx_description
1 polymer ?
#
loop_
_entity_poly.entity_id
_entity_poly.type
_entity_poly.pdbx_seq_one_letter_code
_entity_poly.pdbx_strand_id
1 'polypeptide(L)'
;MLGISSIALPSLATLTPSERLRVWSDEFDRGSRQIPTTMVASSALLLGAAYYAQDGFGPVGANRRLILVSAAASALTVIPYTLVVMIPNIKWLKKALFALDAGQETDAAVRKWDLQHRLRIFAGAAAYALAMLELVSC
;
A
#
# COMPACT_ATOMS: atom_id res chain seq x y z
N MET A 1 -7.84 5.74 1.35
CA MET A 1 -6.79 6.78 1.53
C MET A 1 -5.87 6.71 0.33
N LEU A 2 -5.92 7.72 -0.54
CA LEU A 2 -4.92 7.92 -1.59
C LEU A 2 -3.64 8.34 -0.89
N GLY A 3 -2.65 7.46 -0.83
CA GLY A 3 -1.36 7.76 -0.21
C GLY A 3 -0.76 8.99 -0.87
N ILE A 4 -0.35 9.97 -0.06
CA ILE A 4 0.36 11.15 -0.53
C ILE A 4 1.68 10.68 -1.15
N SER A 5 1.70 10.48 -2.46
CA SER A 5 2.95 10.43 -3.21
C SER A 5 3.41 11.86 -3.42
N SER A 6 4.72 12.10 -3.53
CA SER A 6 5.28 13.42 -3.85
C SER A 6 4.75 14.02 -5.16
N ILE A 7 4.12 13.18 -6.00
CA ILE A 7 3.41 13.55 -7.22
C ILE A 7 2.07 14.25 -6.94
N ALA A 8 1.41 13.93 -5.82
CA ALA A 8 0.05 14.37 -5.51
C ALA A 8 -0.02 15.75 -4.83
N LEU A 9 1.07 16.27 -4.27
CA LEU A 9 1.12 17.56 -3.58
C LEU A 9 2.36 18.37 -3.96
N PRO A 10 2.30 19.20 -5.02
CA PRO A 10 3.39 20.10 -5.42
C PRO A 10 3.79 21.07 -4.29
N SER A 11 2.85 21.40 -3.40
CA SER A 11 3.05 22.26 -2.23
C SER A 11 4.02 21.66 -1.19
N LEU A 12 4.34 20.37 -1.26
CA LEU A 12 5.41 19.81 -0.44
C LEU A 12 6.77 20.41 -0.83
N ALA A 13 6.98 20.75 -2.11
CA ALA A 13 8.25 21.30 -2.57
C ALA A 13 8.56 22.69 -1.98
N THR A 14 7.55 23.42 -1.52
CA THR A 14 7.69 24.77 -0.92
C THR A 14 7.87 24.73 0.60
N LEU A 15 7.74 23.57 1.25
CA LEU A 15 7.91 23.41 2.69
C LEU A 15 9.39 23.21 3.06
N THR A 16 9.75 23.61 4.28
CA THR A 16 11.07 23.29 4.82
C THR A 16 11.24 21.77 4.97
N PRO A 17 12.48 21.23 4.92
CA PRO A 17 12.73 19.79 5.09
C PRO A 17 12.07 19.19 6.34
N SER A 18 12.10 19.92 7.46
CA SER A 18 11.50 19.52 8.73
C SER A 18 9.96 19.47 8.68
N GLU A 19 9.32 20.43 8.00
CA GLU A 19 7.85 20.44 7.83
C GLU A 19 7.38 19.34 6.88
N ARG A 20 8.09 19.12 5.76
CA ARG A 20 7.82 17.99 4.86
C ARG A 20 7.86 16.68 5.62
N LEU A 21 8.87 16.50 6.46
CA LEU A 21 9.03 15.30 7.26
C LEU A 21 7.88 15.11 8.26
N ARG A 22 7.42 16.20 8.90
CA ARG A 22 6.32 16.14 9.87
C ARG A 22 5.00 15.72 9.20
N VAL A 23 4.65 16.37 8.09
CA VAL A 23 3.45 16.01 7.30
C VAL A 23 3.52 14.54 6.89
N TRP A 24 4.69 14.11 6.44
CA TRP A 24 4.93 12.74 6.01
C TRP A 24 4.86 11.73 7.16
N SER A 25 5.39 12.08 8.34
CA SER A 25 5.35 11.25 9.55
C SER A 25 3.90 10.98 9.98
N ASP A 26 3.07 12.02 9.95
CA ASP A 26 1.65 11.92 10.31
C ASP A 26 0.86 11.08 9.30
N GLU A 27 1.15 11.22 8.01
CA GLU A 27 0.50 10.42 6.97
C GLU A 27 0.89 8.94 7.09
N PHE A 28 2.15 8.66 7.41
CA PHE A 28 2.56 7.30 7.70
C PHE A 28 1.86 6.72 8.93
N ASP A 29 1.79 7.45 10.04
CA ASP A 29 1.16 6.94 11.26
C ASP A 29 -0.33 6.66 11.04
N ARG A 30 -1.00 7.47 10.20
CA ARG A 30 -2.36 7.19 9.75
C ARG A 30 -2.44 5.95 8.84
N GLY A 31 -1.63 5.91 7.78
CA GLY A 31 -1.65 4.83 6.81
C GLY A 31 -1.26 3.47 7.41
N SER A 32 -0.27 3.43 8.31
CA SER A 32 0.20 2.20 8.96
C SER A 32 -0.84 1.58 9.90
N ARG A 33 -1.76 2.37 10.45
CA ARG A 33 -2.88 1.87 11.27
C ARG A 33 -4.05 1.38 10.42
N GLN A 34 -4.34 2.07 9.32
CA GLN A 34 -5.51 1.74 8.50
C GLN A 34 -5.24 0.62 7.50
N ILE A 35 -4.09 0.63 6.83
CA ILE A 35 -3.83 -0.25 5.70
C ILE A 35 -3.84 -1.73 6.08
N PRO A 36 -3.19 -2.19 7.17
CA PRO A 36 -3.26 -3.60 7.53
C PRO A 36 -4.70 -4.06 7.77
N THR A 37 -5.49 -3.27 8.50
CA THR A 37 -6.91 -3.57 8.77
C THR A 37 -7.72 -3.65 7.48
N THR A 38 -7.57 -2.68 6.58
CA THR A 38 -8.27 -2.68 5.29
C THR A 38 -7.85 -3.87 4.43
N MET A 39 -6.56 -4.19 4.35
CA MET A 39 -6.07 -5.32 3.56
C MET A 39 -6.55 -6.66 4.11
N VAL A 40 -6.57 -6.84 5.45
CA VAL A 40 -7.16 -8.03 6.08
C VAL A 40 -8.64 -8.15 5.74
N ALA A 41 -9.41 -7.07 5.91
CA ALA A 41 -10.84 -7.08 5.62
C ALA A 41 -11.13 -7.38 4.15
N SER A 42 -10.44 -6.71 3.21
CA SER A 42 -10.58 -6.96 1.77
C SER A 42 -10.18 -8.39 1.40
N SER A 43 -9.11 -8.92 1.98
CA SER A 43 -8.67 -10.28 1.72
C SER A 43 -9.67 -11.32 2.25
N ALA A 44 -10.24 -11.09 3.44
CA ALA A 44 -11.29 -11.93 4.00
C ALA A 44 -12.54 -11.95 3.11
N LEU A 45 -12.96 -10.78 2.59
CA LEU A 45 -14.07 -10.68 1.65
C LEU A 45 -13.78 -11.42 0.34
N LEU A 46 -12.58 -11.25 -0.24
CA LEU A 46 -12.18 -11.94 -1.47
C LEU A 46 -12.08 -13.47 -1.28
N LEU A 47 -11.56 -13.94 -0.15
CA LEU A 47 -11.53 -15.37 0.18
C LEU A 47 -12.93 -15.93 0.42
N GLY A 48 -13.81 -15.17 1.08
CA GLY A 48 -15.22 -15.51 1.23
C GLY A 48 -15.91 -15.64 -0.13
N ALA A 49 -15.70 -14.67 -1.02
CA ALA A 49 -16.21 -14.73 -2.39
C ALA A 49 -15.63 -15.94 -3.15
N ALA A 50 -14.34 -16.23 -3.01
CA ALA A 50 -13.70 -17.40 -3.63
C ALA A 50 -14.26 -18.73 -3.11
N TYR A 51 -14.68 -18.78 -1.84
CA TYR A 51 -15.28 -19.97 -1.25
C TYR A 51 -16.66 -20.29 -1.85
N TYR A 52 -17.47 -19.27 -2.13
CA TYR A 52 -18.79 -19.42 -2.75
C TYR A 52 -18.79 -19.34 -4.28
N ALA A 53 -17.63 -19.08 -4.90
CA ALA A 53 -17.52 -18.97 -6.35
C ALA A 53 -17.79 -20.31 -7.03
N GLN A 54 -18.73 -20.29 -7.98
CA GLN A 54 -18.95 -21.38 -8.92
C GLN A 54 -18.29 -21.03 -10.26
N ASP A 55 -17.84 -22.05 -10.99
CA ASP A 55 -17.23 -21.85 -12.30
C ASP A 55 -18.27 -21.28 -13.27
N GLY A 56 -17.91 -20.16 -13.89
CA GLY A 56 -18.72 -19.45 -14.88
C GLY A 56 -18.34 -19.78 -16.32
N PHE A 57 -19.03 -19.15 -17.27
CA PHE A 57 -18.72 -19.29 -18.69
C PHE A 57 -17.46 -18.50 -19.09
N GLY A 58 -16.68 -19.01 -20.04
CA GLY A 58 -15.47 -18.36 -20.54
C GLY A 58 -14.22 -18.58 -19.66
N PRO A 59 -13.04 -18.10 -20.11
CA PRO A 59 -11.76 -18.37 -19.45
C PRO A 59 -11.65 -17.74 -18.05
N VAL A 60 -12.31 -16.59 -17.82
CA VAL A 60 -12.35 -15.94 -16.52
C VAL A 60 -13.31 -16.67 -15.57
N GLY A 61 -14.51 -17.02 -16.05
CA GLY A 61 -15.49 -17.79 -15.29
C GLY A 61 -14.95 -19.15 -14.83
N ALA A 62 -14.25 -19.88 -15.71
CA ALA A 62 -13.64 -21.18 -15.39
C ALA A 62 -12.50 -21.11 -14.36
N ASN A 63 -11.94 -19.91 -14.12
CA ASN A 63 -10.85 -19.69 -13.17
C ASN A 63 -11.23 -18.71 -12.05
N ARG A 64 -12.53 -18.45 -11.86
CA ARG A 64 -13.05 -17.41 -10.96
C ARG A 64 -12.49 -17.52 -9.55
N ARG A 65 -12.50 -18.74 -8.99
CA ARG A 65 -11.94 -19.02 -7.67
C ARG A 65 -10.44 -18.72 -7.59
N LEU A 66 -9.66 -19.11 -8.59
CA LEU A 66 -8.22 -18.85 -8.63
C LEU A 66 -7.91 -17.35 -8.74
N ILE A 67 -8.71 -16.61 -9.52
CA ILE A 67 -8.57 -15.16 -9.66
C ILE A 67 -8.83 -14.46 -8.33
N LEU A 68 -9.92 -14.81 -7.63
CA LEU A 68 -10.26 -14.25 -6.32
C LEU A 68 -9.23 -14.60 -5.24
N VAL A 69 -8.73 -15.85 -5.22
CA VAL A 69 -7.64 -16.25 -4.32
C VAL A 69 -6.36 -15.47 -4.62
N SER A 70 -6.03 -15.27 -5.90
CA SER A 70 -4.86 -14.48 -6.30
C SER A 70 -4.99 -13.01 -5.92
N ALA A 71 -6.20 -12.45 -6.03
CA ALA A 71 -6.52 -11.10 -5.57
C ALA A 71 -6.32 -10.97 -4.05
N ALA A 72 -6.84 -11.93 -3.27
CA ALA A 72 -6.69 -11.97 -1.83
C ALA A 72 -5.21 -12.12 -1.42
N ALA A 73 -4.47 -13.02 -2.07
CA ALA A 73 -3.05 -13.20 -1.81
C ALA A 73 -2.26 -11.92 -2.08
N SER A 74 -2.54 -11.25 -3.21
CA SER A 74 -1.91 -9.96 -3.56
C SER A 74 -2.18 -8.89 -2.50
N ALA A 75 -3.42 -8.79 -2.00
CA ALA A 75 -3.76 -7.87 -0.92
C ALA A 75 -3.06 -8.23 0.41
N LEU A 76 -2.96 -9.52 0.75
CA LEU A 76 -2.27 -9.97 1.97
C LEU A 76 -0.77 -9.70 1.97
N THR A 77 -0.08 -9.74 0.82
CA THR A 77 1.37 -9.46 0.74
C THR A 77 1.74 -8.05 1.22
N VAL A 78 0.79 -7.11 1.20
CA VAL A 78 0.98 -5.75 1.71
C VAL A 78 1.28 -5.75 3.21
N ILE A 79 0.73 -6.69 3.97
CA ILE A 79 0.85 -6.73 5.43
C ILE A 79 2.29 -7.06 5.87
N PRO A 80 2.90 -8.21 5.50
CA PRO A 80 4.26 -8.51 5.91
C PRO A 80 5.24 -7.48 5.36
N TYR A 81 5.02 -6.96 4.15
CA TYR A 81 5.84 -5.87 3.61
C TYR A 81 5.76 -4.60 4.47
N THR A 82 4.56 -4.20 4.88
CA THR A 82 4.37 -3.01 5.74
C THR A 82 5.01 -3.21 7.11
N LEU A 83 4.82 -4.37 7.75
CA LEU A 83 5.28 -4.64 9.11
C LEU A 83 6.79 -4.85 9.20
N VAL A 84 7.38 -5.57 8.24
CA VAL A 84 8.79 -6.00 8.29
C VAL A 84 9.70 -5.00 7.57
N VAL A 85 9.27 -4.43 6.45
CA VAL A 85 10.12 -3.54 5.64
C VAL A 85 9.85 -2.07 5.96
N MET A 86 8.59 -1.65 5.96
CA MET A 86 8.26 -0.22 6.03
C MET A 86 8.35 0.35 7.46
N ILE A 87 7.73 -0.31 8.46
CA ILE A 87 7.72 0.20 9.85
C ILE A 87 9.14 0.37 10.44
N PRO A 88 10.06 -0.61 10.35
CA PRO A 88 11.38 -0.46 10.96
C PRO A 88 12.21 0.64 10.29
N ASN A 89 12.16 0.72 8.96
CA ASN A 89 12.84 1.77 8.20
C ASN A 89 12.40 3.16 8.65
N ILE A 90 11.10 3.38 8.89
CA ILE A 90 10.60 4.69 9.35
C ILE A 90 10.99 5.01 10.78
N LYS A 91 10.93 4.05 11.70
CA LYS A 91 11.30 4.32 13.09
C LYS A 91 12.76 4.78 13.18
N TRP A 92 13.63 4.12 12.41
CA TRP A 92 15.02 4.56 12.26
C TRP A 92 15.12 5.96 11.66
N LEU A 93 14.36 6.22 10.58
CA LEU A 93 14.36 7.50 9.89
C LEU A 93 13.94 8.65 10.80
N LYS A 94 12.80 8.51 11.49
CA LYS A 94 12.30 9.49 12.46
C LYS A 94 13.38 9.78 13.51
N LYS A 95 14.03 8.74 14.04
CA LYS A 95 15.10 8.89 15.06
C LYS A 95 16.34 9.61 14.52
N ALA A 96 16.81 9.26 13.32
CA ALA A 96 17.98 9.88 12.70
C ALA A 96 17.73 11.36 12.37
N LEU A 97 16.53 11.69 11.89
CA LEU A 97 16.13 13.04 11.51
C LEU A 97 15.94 13.99 12.69
N PHE A 98 15.51 13.50 13.86
CA PHE A 98 15.45 14.33 15.07
C PHE A 98 16.83 14.59 15.69
N ALA A 99 17.88 13.91 15.23
CA ALA A 99 19.22 13.99 15.79
C ALA A 99 20.21 14.81 14.93
N LEU A 100 19.88 15.18 13.69
CA LEU A 100 20.78 15.84 12.73
C LEU A 100 20.10 16.98 11.98
N ASP A 101 20.89 17.99 11.57
CA ASP A 101 20.50 19.10 10.69
C ASP A 101 20.38 18.58 9.24
N ALA A 102 19.29 17.87 8.95
CA ALA A 102 19.27 16.75 8.01
C ALA A 102 18.75 17.09 6.59
N GLY A 103 19.16 18.20 5.98
CA GLY A 103 18.64 18.62 4.66
C GLY A 103 18.73 17.54 3.56
N GLN A 104 19.92 17.01 3.29
CA GLN A 104 20.14 16.01 2.22
C GLN A 104 19.69 14.59 2.58
N GLU A 105 19.85 14.17 3.84
CA GLU A 105 19.42 12.83 4.28
C GLU A 105 17.89 12.70 4.29
N THR A 106 17.17 13.81 4.54
CA THR A 106 15.70 13.87 4.44
C THR A 106 15.22 13.49 3.03
N ASP A 107 15.81 14.06 1.98
CA ASP A 107 15.32 13.87 0.61
C ASP A 107 15.56 12.43 0.12
N ALA A 108 16.72 11.84 0.43
CA ALA A 108 17.03 10.45 0.10
C ALA A 108 16.06 9.49 0.82
N ALA A 109 15.76 9.78 2.08
CA ALA A 109 14.82 9.02 2.87
C ALA A 109 13.38 9.10 2.36
N VAL A 110 12.91 10.30 2.02
CA VAL A 110 11.59 10.53 1.42
C VAL A 110 11.47 9.77 0.09
N ARG A 111 12.52 9.76 -0.75
CA ARG A 111 12.55 8.98 -2.01
C ARG A 111 12.49 7.48 -1.78
N LYS A 112 13.31 6.95 -0.87
CA LYS A 112 13.31 5.51 -0.53
C LYS A 112 11.92 5.07 -0.09
N TRP A 113 11.24 5.92 0.65
CA TRP A 113 9.88 5.64 1.09
C TRP A 113 8.83 5.76 -0.01
N ASP A 114 8.89 6.79 -0.86
CA ASP A 114 7.98 6.90 -1.99
C ASP A 114 8.04 5.63 -2.85
N LEU A 115 9.25 5.09 -3.05
CA LEU A 115 9.43 3.79 -3.70
C LEU A 115 8.74 2.65 -2.94
N GLN A 116 8.91 2.55 -1.62
CA GLN A 116 8.24 1.53 -0.81
C GLN A 116 6.71 1.66 -0.86
N HIS A 117 6.19 2.88 -0.88
CA HIS A 117 4.77 3.17 -0.97
C HIS A 117 4.20 2.80 -2.34
N ARG A 118 4.94 3.06 -3.43
CA ARG A 118 4.57 2.65 -4.79
C ARG A 118 4.45 1.14 -4.91
N LEU A 119 5.39 0.38 -4.35
CA LEU A 119 5.32 -1.08 -4.34
C LEU A 119 4.06 -1.58 -3.64
N ARG A 120 3.70 -0.96 -2.51
CA ARG A 120 2.47 -1.27 -1.80
C ARG A 120 1.20 -0.93 -2.59
N ILE A 121 1.19 0.24 -3.25
CA ILE A 121 0.08 0.65 -4.13
C ILE A 121 -0.04 -0.32 -5.29
N PHE A 122 1.07 -0.77 -5.88
CA PHE A 122 1.07 -1.71 -6.99
C PHE A 122 0.44 -3.05 -6.60
N ALA A 123 0.81 -3.61 -5.43
CA ALA A 123 0.20 -4.84 -4.91
C ALA A 123 -1.31 -4.67 -4.65
N GLY A 124 -1.72 -3.54 -4.06
CA GLY A 124 -3.14 -3.23 -3.87
C GLY A 124 -3.91 -3.03 -5.18
N ALA A 125 -3.30 -2.37 -6.16
CA ALA A 125 -3.87 -2.15 -7.48
C ALA A 125 -4.02 -3.46 -8.27
N ALA A 126 -3.05 -4.38 -8.15
CA ALA A 126 -3.15 -5.71 -8.74
C ALA A 126 -4.32 -6.50 -8.13
N ALA A 127 -4.47 -6.48 -6.79
CA ALA A 127 -5.61 -7.09 -6.12
C ALA A 127 -6.95 -6.51 -6.60
N TYR A 128 -7.03 -5.18 -6.70
CA TYR A 128 -8.22 -4.49 -7.22
C TYR A 128 -8.52 -4.85 -8.68
N ALA A 129 -7.51 -4.86 -9.55
CA ALA A 129 -7.66 -5.20 -10.96
C ALA A 129 -8.17 -6.63 -11.16
N LEU A 130 -7.65 -7.60 -10.39
CA LEU A 130 -8.12 -8.98 -10.42
C LEU A 130 -9.58 -9.10 -9.94
N ALA A 131 -9.95 -8.38 -8.88
CA ALA A 131 -11.33 -8.34 -8.40
C ALA A 131 -12.29 -7.68 -9.43
N MET A 132 -11.87 -6.60 -10.09
CA MET A 132 -12.66 -5.96 -11.14
C MET A 132 -12.78 -6.82 -12.39
N LEU A 133 -11.70 -7.51 -12.79
CA LEU A 133 -11.73 -8.44 -13.91
C LEU A 133 -12.77 -9.53 -13.70
N GLU A 134 -12.84 -10.07 -12.47
CA GLU A 134 -13.87 -11.02 -12.09
C GLU A 134 -15.27 -10.39 -12.24
N LEU A 135 -15.52 -9.23 -11.64
CA LEU A 135 -16.85 -8.60 -11.66
C LEU A 135 -17.37 -8.27 -13.07
N VAL A 136 -16.50 -7.84 -13.98
CA VAL A 136 -16.89 -7.43 -15.34
C VAL A 136 -17.01 -8.63 -16.30
N SER A 137 -16.42 -9.77 -15.94
CA SER A 137 -16.43 -10.98 -16.77
C SER A 137 -17.44 -12.04 -16.31
N CYS A 138 -18.19 -11.77 -15.24
CA CYS A 138 -19.25 -12.63 -14.71
C CYS A 138 -20.59 -12.36 -15.38
#